data_AF-A0A7S2UQT6-F1
#
_entry.id   AF-A0A7S2UQT6-F1
#
_cell.length_a   1.000
_cell.length_b   1.000
_cell.length_c   1.000
_cell.angle_alpha   90.00
_cell.angle_beta   90.00
_cell.angle_gamma   90.00
#
_symmetry.space_group_name_H-M   'P 1'
#
loop_
_entity.id
_entity.type
_entity.pdbx_description
1 polymer ?
#
loop_
_entity_poly.entity_id
_entity_poly.type
_entity_poly.pdbx_seq_one_letter_code
_entity_poly.pdbx_strand_id
1 'polypeptide(L)'
;MAVGCYPNGCCQGCCAGLLVFVSLVFGLIATFSCHIIEVDLGNDEGAVDSFGYGLFGREEIASNSNAFECTRYSDTVKDELFDSSWKAAQAMGLLMVIFTICLAVMMLVIICCGISKCFAIILGVVSLLTSVMAVLMLLLFNSDFCDLNNCSIGVSGVLAVCASITLLLATMPLCCFRDAGCCSRIKQKHTDDKDEEKQSHDKKEEDEIKDEEEKPVTEEKKEDFRDESPEIELSEA
;
A
#
# COMPACT_ATOMS: atom_id res chain seq x y z
N MET A 1 -13.79 12.93 -22.43
CA MET A 1 -13.06 11.87 -21.71
C MET A 1 -14.10 10.88 -21.20
N ALA A 2 -14.28 9.76 -21.90
CA ALA A 2 -15.21 8.73 -21.45
C ALA A 2 -14.56 7.95 -20.32
N VAL A 3 -15.05 8.17 -19.10
CA VAL A 3 -14.76 7.33 -17.94
C VAL A 3 -15.50 6.02 -18.17
N GLY A 4 -14.88 5.13 -18.94
CA GLY A 4 -15.31 3.74 -19.06
C GLY A 4 -14.99 3.01 -17.76
N CYS A 5 -15.75 3.32 -16.70
CA CYS A 5 -15.76 2.51 -15.49
C CYS A 5 -16.27 1.12 -15.86
N TYR A 6 -15.37 0.14 -15.88
CA TYR A 6 -15.78 -1.23 -15.61
C TYR A 6 -16.54 -1.21 -14.28
N PRO A 7 -17.82 -1.64 -14.21
CA PRO A 7 -18.64 -1.52 -13.00
C PRO A 7 -18.03 -2.22 -11.78
N ASN A 8 -17.12 -3.18 -12.00
CA ASN A 8 -16.43 -3.91 -10.93
C ASN A 8 -15.14 -3.21 -10.43
N GLY A 9 -14.54 -2.31 -11.21
CA GLY A 9 -13.25 -1.69 -10.86
C GLY A 9 -13.35 -0.72 -9.68
N CYS A 10 -14.36 0.13 -9.65
CA CYS A 10 -14.56 1.07 -8.54
C CYS A 10 -14.85 0.35 -7.21
N CYS A 11 -15.67 -0.71 -7.23
CA CYS A 11 -15.99 -1.48 -6.03
C CYS A 11 -14.73 -2.13 -5.45
N GLN A 12 -13.91 -2.74 -6.30
CA GLN A 12 -12.68 -3.42 -5.90
C GLN A 12 -11.62 -2.44 -5.33
N GLY A 13 -11.52 -1.23 -5.91
CA GLY A 13 -10.66 -0.17 -5.37
C GLY A 13 -11.13 0.34 -4.01
N CYS A 14 -12.43 0.54 -3.83
CA CYS A 14 -13.02 0.92 -2.53
C CYS A 14 -12.81 -0.16 -1.47
N CYS A 15 -13.00 -1.44 -1.81
CA CYS A 15 -12.74 -2.56 -0.90
C CYS A 15 -11.26 -2.61 -0.48
N ALA A 16 -10.33 -2.48 -1.43
CA ALA A 16 -8.91 -2.43 -1.13
C ALA A 16 -8.55 -1.24 -0.22
N GLY A 17 -9.11 -0.05 -0.50
CA GLY A 17 -8.92 1.14 0.32
C GLY A 17 -9.41 0.94 1.75
N LEU A 18 -10.61 0.39 1.94
CA LEU A 18 -11.16 0.10 3.27
C LEU A 18 -10.27 -0.88 4.05
N LEU A 19 -9.77 -1.94 3.40
CA LEU A 19 -8.87 -2.89 4.05
C LEU A 19 -7.55 -2.22 4.50
N VAL A 20 -6.98 -1.33 3.68
CA VAL A 20 -5.79 -0.56 4.06
C VAL A 20 -6.07 0.35 5.26
N PHE A 21 -7.23 1.02 5.30
CA PHE A 21 -7.61 1.85 6.45
C PHE A 21 -7.83 1.03 7.73
N VAL A 22 -8.48 -0.12 7.64
CA VAL A 22 -8.64 -1.03 8.79
C VAL A 22 -7.29 -1.51 9.29
N SER A 23 -6.40 -1.90 8.37
CA SER A 23 -5.03 -2.30 8.71
C SER A 23 -4.24 -1.16 9.35
N LEU A 24 -4.41 0.09 8.89
CA LEU A 24 -3.79 1.26 9.51
C LEU A 24 -4.22 1.42 10.97
N VAL A 25 -5.52 1.33 11.26
CA VAL A 25 -6.04 1.46 12.63
C VAL A 25 -5.48 0.34 13.52
N PHE A 26 -5.50 -0.90 13.05
CA PHE A 26 -4.91 -2.02 13.79
C PHE A 26 -3.40 -1.87 13.99
N GLY A 27 -2.67 -1.41 12.97
CA GLY A 27 -1.24 -1.15 13.05
C GLY A 27 -0.89 -0.04 14.04
N LEU A 28 -1.67 1.05 14.08
CA LEU A 28 -1.52 2.12 15.06
C LEU A 28 -1.75 1.62 16.49
N ILE A 29 -2.87 0.92 16.72
CA ILE A 29 -3.18 0.38 18.05
C ILE A 29 -2.09 -0.61 18.47
N ALA A 30 -1.69 -1.53 17.58
CA ALA A 30 -0.68 -2.53 17.89
C ALA A 30 0.69 -1.92 18.19
N THR A 31 1.07 -0.86 17.46
CA THR A 31 2.38 -0.23 17.59
C THR A 31 2.47 0.65 18.84
N PHE A 32 1.38 1.35 19.22
CA PHE A 32 1.38 2.30 20.33
C PHE A 32 0.78 1.77 21.64
N SER A 33 0.23 0.55 21.65
CA SER A 33 -0.28 -0.09 22.86
C SER A 33 0.86 -0.66 23.72
N CYS A 34 0.63 -0.74 25.04
CA CYS A 34 1.53 -1.39 25.99
C CYS A 34 1.22 -2.88 26.21
N HIS A 35 0.30 -3.48 25.44
CA HIS A 35 -0.18 -4.85 25.66
C HIS A 35 0.04 -5.75 24.43
N ILE A 36 1.29 -5.88 23.97
CA ILE A 36 1.67 -6.71 22.82
C ILE A 36 1.97 -8.14 23.28
N ILE A 37 2.78 -8.28 24.33
CA ILE A 37 3.07 -9.55 25.00
C ILE A 37 2.53 -9.45 26.41
N GLU A 38 1.94 -10.54 26.88
CA GLU A 38 1.52 -10.72 28.26
C GLU A 38 2.50 -11.69 28.93
N VAL A 39 3.05 -11.30 30.06
CA VAL A 39 3.98 -12.12 30.85
C VAL A 39 3.27 -12.54 32.12
N ASP A 40 3.13 -13.86 32.30
CA ASP A 40 2.58 -14.42 33.53
C ASP A 40 3.67 -14.52 34.59
N LEU A 41 3.61 -13.66 35.60
CA LEU A 41 4.42 -13.79 36.81
C LEU A 41 3.76 -14.84 37.70
N GLY A 42 3.89 -16.11 37.32
CA GLY A 42 3.35 -17.23 38.07
C GLY A 42 3.84 -17.18 39.53
N ASN A 43 2.98 -16.68 40.42
CA ASN A 43 3.17 -16.82 41.85
C ASN A 43 2.38 -18.07 42.28
N ASP A 44 3.04 -18.99 42.99
CA ASP A 44 2.44 -20.19 43.59
C ASP A 44 1.33 -19.88 44.64
N GLU A 45 0.94 -18.62 44.80
CA GLU A 45 -0.01 -18.14 45.81
C GLU A 45 -1.10 -17.23 45.18
N GLY A 46 -1.87 -17.76 44.22
CA GLY A 46 -3.26 -17.35 43.96
C GLY A 46 -3.55 -15.92 43.43
N ALA A 47 -2.55 -15.05 43.26
CA ALA A 47 -2.69 -13.77 42.58
C ALA A 47 -2.11 -13.88 41.17
N VAL A 48 -3.00 -13.88 40.17
CA VAL A 48 -2.63 -13.84 38.75
C VAL A 48 -2.40 -12.38 38.37
N ASP A 49 -1.21 -11.86 38.66
CA ASP A 49 -0.78 -10.56 38.15
C ASP A 49 -0.02 -10.80 36.83
N SER A 50 -0.73 -10.67 35.71
CA SER A 50 -0.12 -10.59 34.38
C SER A 50 0.20 -9.13 34.04
N PHE A 51 1.33 -8.92 33.37
CA PHE A 51 1.77 -7.59 32.93
C PHE A 51 1.93 -7.55 31.42
N GLY A 52 1.34 -6.52 30.81
CA GLY A 52 1.51 -6.20 29.40
C GLY A 52 2.84 -5.50 29.10
N TYR A 53 3.55 -5.96 28.09
CA TYR A 53 4.68 -5.28 27.47
C TYR A 53 4.34 -4.88 26.05
N GLY A 54 4.59 -3.62 25.70
CA GLY A 54 4.50 -3.11 24.33
C GLY A 54 5.79 -2.45 23.87
N LEU A 55 5.79 -1.99 22.62
CA LEU A 55 6.99 -1.46 21.94
C LEU A 55 7.54 -0.20 22.61
N PHE A 56 6.70 0.68 23.16
CA PHE A 56 7.13 1.97 23.70
C PHE A 56 6.87 2.14 25.19
N GLY A 57 6.10 1.23 25.78
CA GLY A 57 5.76 1.25 27.19
C GLY A 57 5.33 -0.12 27.66
N ARG A 58 5.20 -0.22 28.97
CA ARG A 58 4.64 -1.39 29.65
C ARG A 58 3.41 -0.97 30.44
N GLU A 59 2.62 -1.95 30.78
CA GLU A 59 1.50 -1.80 31.69
C GLU A 59 2.01 -1.87 33.13
N GLU A 60 1.60 -0.92 33.96
CA GLU A 60 1.87 -0.91 35.40
C GLU A 60 0.56 -0.70 36.17
N ILE A 61 0.45 -1.33 37.33
CA ILE A 61 -0.67 -1.10 38.25
C ILE A 61 -0.48 0.28 38.89
N ALA A 62 -1.42 1.19 38.68
CA ALA A 62 -1.34 2.54 39.24
C ALA A 62 -1.31 2.48 40.78
N SER A 63 -0.37 3.19 41.42
CA SER A 63 -0.16 3.08 42.88
C SER A 63 -1.39 3.48 43.75
N ASN A 64 -2.41 4.11 43.16
CA ASN A 64 -3.59 4.62 43.88
C ASN A 64 -4.94 4.08 43.34
N SER A 65 -4.92 3.19 42.35
CA SER A 65 -6.11 2.57 41.78
C SER A 65 -5.77 1.19 41.25
N ASN A 66 -6.70 0.23 41.34
CA ASN A 66 -6.58 -1.06 40.63
C ASN A 66 -6.76 -0.90 39.10
N ALA A 67 -6.34 0.24 38.56
CA ALA A 67 -6.38 0.56 37.15
C ALA A 67 -4.97 0.38 36.58
N PHE A 68 -4.92 -0.21 35.39
CA PHE A 68 -3.69 -0.36 34.64
C PHE A 68 -3.39 0.92 33.86
N GLU A 69 -2.15 1.40 33.95
CA GLU A 69 -1.68 2.56 33.19
C GLU A 69 -0.50 2.15 32.29
N CYS A 70 -0.51 2.70 31.07
CA CYS A 70 0.59 2.59 30.11
C CYS A 70 1.71 3.53 30.55
N THR A 71 2.82 3.01 31.08
CA THR A 71 4.00 3.81 31.41
C THR A 71 5.11 3.58 30.40
N ARG A 72 5.78 4.67 30.01
CA ARG A 72 6.94 4.58 29.12
C ARG A 72 8.13 4.01 29.88
N TYR A 73 8.95 3.24 29.19
CA TYR A 73 10.19 2.74 29.77
C TYR A 73 11.10 3.90 30.20
N SER A 74 11.62 3.82 31.41
CA SER A 74 12.65 4.75 31.89
C SER A 74 13.93 4.57 31.09
N ASP A 75 14.74 5.62 30.98
CA ASP A 75 15.98 5.56 30.21
C ASP A 75 16.99 4.55 30.80
N THR A 76 16.94 4.32 32.10
CA THR A 76 17.74 3.29 32.78
C THR A 76 17.34 1.87 32.35
N VAL A 77 16.04 1.58 32.27
CA VAL A 77 15.53 0.27 31.83
C VAL A 77 15.82 0.05 30.35
N LYS A 78 15.85 1.12 29.54
CA LYS A 78 16.15 1.00 28.12
C LYS A 78 17.55 0.53 27.83
N ASP A 79 18.52 0.94 28.62
CA ASP A 79 19.91 0.57 28.41
C ASP A 79 20.25 -0.81 28.99
N GLU A 80 19.47 -1.28 29.98
CA GLU A 80 19.71 -2.57 30.64
C GLU A 80 18.89 -3.74 30.05
N LEU A 81 17.64 -3.51 29.63
CA LEU A 81 16.75 -4.56 29.12
C LEU A 81 16.60 -4.62 27.60
N PHE A 82 16.90 -3.54 26.86
CA PHE A 82 16.62 -3.50 25.42
C PHE A 82 17.86 -3.68 24.57
N ASP A 83 18.04 -4.92 24.12
CA ASP A 83 19.02 -5.31 23.12
C ASP A 83 18.69 -4.71 21.73
N SER A 84 19.60 -4.89 20.79
CA SER A 84 19.48 -4.53 19.38
C SER A 84 18.19 -5.03 18.71
N SER A 85 17.68 -6.20 19.12
CA SER A 85 16.45 -6.83 18.61
C SER A 85 15.19 -6.02 18.94
N TRP A 86 15.00 -5.60 20.19
CA TRP A 86 13.94 -4.68 20.59
C TRP A 86 13.95 -3.38 19.76
N LYS A 87 15.12 -2.75 19.62
CA LYS A 87 15.26 -1.50 18.86
C LYS A 87 14.92 -1.72 17.38
N ALA A 88 15.27 -2.88 16.83
CA ALA A 88 14.85 -3.27 15.49
C ALA A 88 13.32 -3.47 15.42
N ALA A 89 12.69 -4.12 16.41
CA ALA A 89 11.24 -4.27 16.47
C ALA A 89 10.51 -2.90 16.50
N GLN A 90 11.00 -1.95 17.30
CA GLN A 90 10.50 -0.56 17.31
C GLN A 90 10.60 0.10 15.94
N ALA A 91 11.77 0.00 15.29
CA ALA A 91 11.98 0.57 13.97
C ALA A 91 11.05 -0.06 12.93
N MET A 92 10.89 -1.40 12.95
CA MET A 92 9.99 -2.12 12.04
C MET A 92 8.53 -1.75 12.27
N GLY A 93 8.10 -1.62 13.53
CA GLY A 93 6.75 -1.16 13.88
C GLY A 93 6.47 0.25 13.35
N LEU A 94 7.41 1.18 13.54
CA LEU A 94 7.28 2.55 13.02
C LEU A 94 7.26 2.60 11.48
N LEU A 95 8.17 1.86 10.82
CA LEU A 95 8.20 1.76 9.36
C LEU A 95 6.91 1.17 8.81
N MET A 96 6.36 0.15 9.48
CA MET A 96 5.09 -0.44 9.12
C MET A 96 3.95 0.59 9.16
N VAL A 97 3.86 1.38 10.24
CA VAL A 97 2.87 2.46 10.36
C VAL A 97 3.07 3.52 9.27
N ILE A 98 4.30 3.99 9.06
CA ILE A 98 4.62 5.01 8.05
C ILE A 98 4.22 4.53 6.65
N PHE A 99 4.63 3.32 6.26
CA PHE A 99 4.26 2.78 4.95
C PHE A 99 2.76 2.55 4.82
N THR A 100 2.06 2.14 5.88
CA THR A 100 0.60 1.98 5.84
C THR A 100 -0.11 3.32 5.68
N ILE A 101 0.38 4.40 6.30
CA ILE A 101 -0.12 5.76 6.09
C ILE A 101 0.10 6.18 4.62
N CYS A 102 1.31 5.96 4.07
CA CYS A 102 1.59 6.24 2.68
C CYS A 102 0.65 5.48 1.74
N LEU A 103 0.41 4.19 2.01
CA LEU A 103 -0.55 3.38 1.25
C LEU A 103 -1.97 3.94 1.34
N ALA A 104 -2.44 4.33 2.54
CA ALA A 104 -3.76 4.91 2.73
C ALA A 104 -3.93 6.21 1.94
N VAL A 105 -2.94 7.11 1.98
CA VAL A 105 -2.93 8.36 1.22
C VAL A 105 -2.94 8.07 -0.29
N MET A 106 -2.07 7.18 -0.76
CA MET A 106 -2.00 6.83 -2.18
C MET A 106 -3.30 6.19 -2.69
N MET A 107 -3.95 5.34 -1.88
CA MET A 107 -5.25 4.77 -2.20
C MET A 107 -6.34 5.84 -2.29
N LEU A 108 -6.34 6.81 -1.39
CA LEU A 108 -7.26 7.95 -1.42
C LEU A 108 -7.05 8.78 -2.69
N VAL A 109 -5.80 9.07 -3.05
CA VAL A 109 -5.45 9.78 -4.29
C VAL A 109 -5.91 9.00 -5.53
N ILE A 110 -5.75 7.68 -5.57
CA ILE A 110 -6.23 6.85 -6.69
C ILE A 110 -7.76 6.94 -6.82
N ILE A 111 -8.49 6.86 -5.70
CA ILE A 111 -9.96 6.94 -5.68
C ILE A 111 -10.43 8.33 -6.13
N CYS A 112 -9.79 9.41 -5.66
CA CYS A 112 -10.21 10.79 -5.97
C CYS A 112 -9.77 11.28 -7.35
N CYS A 113 -8.57 10.93 -7.80
CA CYS A 113 -7.98 11.46 -9.02
C CYS A 113 -8.03 10.49 -10.20
N GLY A 114 -8.48 9.24 -10.00
CA GLY A 114 -8.60 8.24 -11.07
C GLY A 114 -7.25 7.86 -11.69
N ILE A 115 -6.19 7.79 -10.88
CA ILE A 115 -4.81 7.60 -11.34
C ILE A 115 -4.59 6.22 -12.00
N SER A 116 -3.66 6.20 -12.96
CA SER A 116 -3.20 5.08 -13.78
C SER A 116 -2.91 3.76 -13.03
N LYS A 117 -3.22 2.66 -13.71
CA LYS A 117 -3.01 1.25 -13.31
C LYS A 117 -1.56 0.89 -12.95
N CYS A 118 -0.56 1.64 -13.41
CA CYS A 118 0.85 1.35 -13.09
C CYS A 118 1.16 1.47 -11.59
N PHE A 119 0.44 2.34 -10.87
CA PHE A 119 0.63 2.51 -9.43
C PHE A 119 0.15 1.32 -8.61
N ALA A 120 -0.79 0.51 -9.13
CA ALA A 120 -1.31 -0.65 -8.42
C ALA A 120 -0.24 -1.71 -8.13
N ILE A 121 0.75 -1.87 -9.02
CA ILE A 121 1.85 -2.82 -8.84
C ILE A 121 2.74 -2.37 -7.67
N ILE A 122 3.13 -1.10 -7.67
CA ILE A 122 3.98 -0.52 -6.62
C ILE A 122 3.27 -0.63 -5.28
N LEU A 123 1.97 -0.30 -5.23
CA LEU A 123 1.18 -0.42 -4.00
C LEU A 123 1.05 -1.86 -3.52
N GLY A 124 0.87 -2.83 -4.42
CA GLY A 124 0.86 -4.25 -4.06
C GLY A 124 2.18 -4.71 -3.46
N VAL A 125 3.32 -4.31 -4.04
CA VAL A 125 4.66 -4.64 -3.53
C VAL A 125 4.93 -3.97 -2.18
N VAL A 126 4.61 -2.69 -2.04
CA VAL A 126 4.77 -1.95 -0.77
C VAL A 126 3.88 -2.57 0.30
N SER A 127 2.64 -2.92 -0.03
CA SER A 127 1.71 -3.61 0.89
C SER A 127 2.23 -4.97 1.34
N LEU A 128 2.85 -5.76 0.44
CA LEU A 128 3.52 -7.00 0.82
C LEU A 128 4.69 -6.75 1.78
N LEU A 129 5.55 -5.78 1.46
CA LEU A 129 6.70 -5.43 2.29
C LEU A 129 6.26 -4.99 3.69
N THR A 130 5.25 -4.13 3.78
CA THR A 130 4.69 -3.64 5.04
C THR A 130 4.10 -4.78 5.89
N SER A 131 3.44 -5.76 5.26
CA SER A 131 2.94 -6.94 5.97
C SER A 131 4.08 -7.79 6.55
N VAL A 132 5.16 -7.98 5.77
CA VAL A 132 6.36 -8.68 6.26
C VAL A 132 6.98 -7.92 7.45
N MET A 133 7.07 -6.59 7.39
CA MET A 133 7.59 -5.79 8.52
C MET A 133 6.72 -5.92 9.78
N ALA A 134 5.39 -5.99 9.64
CA ALA A 134 4.49 -6.22 10.78
C ALA A 134 4.76 -7.58 11.47
N VAL A 135 4.97 -8.63 10.67
CA VAL A 135 5.29 -9.97 11.20
C VAL A 135 6.69 -10.00 11.81
N LEU A 136 7.68 -9.38 11.16
CA LEU A 136 9.05 -9.29 11.70
C LEU A 136 9.10 -8.53 13.02
N MET A 137 8.33 -7.43 13.14
CA MET A 137 8.20 -6.70 14.41
C MET A 137 7.72 -7.63 15.53
N LEU A 138 6.67 -8.42 15.29
CA LEU A 138 6.17 -9.38 16.29
C LEU A 138 7.17 -10.49 16.61
N LEU A 139 7.86 -11.03 15.60
CA LEU A 139 8.83 -12.11 15.81
C LEU A 139 10.04 -11.63 16.63
N LEU A 140 10.59 -10.47 16.29
CA LEU A 140 11.72 -9.86 17.01
C LEU A 140 11.32 -9.47 18.43
N PHE A 141 10.11 -8.96 18.60
CA PHE A 141 9.61 -8.61 19.92
C PHE A 141 9.40 -9.87 20.77
N ASN A 142 8.73 -10.90 20.23
CA ASN A 142 8.50 -12.15 20.94
C ASN A 142 9.79 -12.90 21.30
N SER A 143 10.81 -12.89 20.43
CA SER A 143 12.06 -13.61 20.71
C SER A 143 12.79 -13.07 21.93
N ASP A 144 12.72 -11.77 22.20
CA ASP A 144 13.42 -11.16 23.34
C ASP A 144 12.70 -11.42 24.68
N PHE A 145 11.36 -11.46 24.71
CA PHE A 145 10.60 -11.63 25.96
C PHE A 145 10.29 -13.07 26.31
N CYS A 146 9.98 -13.89 25.30
CA CYS A 146 9.45 -15.24 25.53
C CYS A 146 10.54 -16.28 25.84
N ASP A 147 11.83 -15.97 25.64
CA ASP A 147 12.91 -16.94 25.88
C ASP A 147 13.15 -17.18 27.39
N LEU A 148 12.74 -16.23 28.24
CA LEU A 148 12.99 -16.25 29.68
C LEU A 148 11.76 -16.53 30.54
N ASN A 149 10.54 -16.30 30.03
CA ASN A 149 9.30 -16.38 30.80
C ASN A 149 8.19 -17.11 30.02
N ASN A 150 7.18 -17.62 30.75
CA ASN A 150 5.94 -18.08 30.13
C ASN A 150 5.18 -16.85 29.59
N CYS A 151 5.29 -16.63 28.28
CA CYS A 151 4.70 -15.49 27.61
C CYS A 151 3.53 -15.91 26.72
N SER A 152 2.51 -15.06 26.69
CA SER A 152 1.36 -15.15 25.80
C SER A 152 1.30 -13.93 24.88
N ILE A 153 0.69 -14.09 23.72
CA ILE A 153 0.45 -12.96 22.80
C ILE A 153 -0.72 -12.16 23.36
N GLY A 154 -0.47 -10.90 23.70
CA GLY A 154 -1.49 -9.98 24.16
C GLY A 154 -2.41 -9.51 23.03
N VAL A 155 -3.49 -8.81 23.40
CA VAL A 155 -4.51 -8.31 22.45
C VAL A 155 -3.89 -7.48 21.32
N SER A 156 -2.87 -6.66 21.63
CA SER A 156 -2.22 -5.80 20.64
C SER A 156 -1.34 -6.58 19.67
N GLY A 157 -0.75 -7.68 20.13
CA GLY A 157 -0.02 -8.62 19.28
C GLY A 157 -0.96 -9.30 18.27
N VAL A 158 -2.15 -9.71 18.72
CA VAL A 158 -3.20 -10.24 17.82
C VAL A 158 -3.63 -9.18 16.81
N LEU A 159 -3.79 -7.91 17.22
CA LEU A 159 -4.11 -6.81 16.30
C LEU A 159 -3.02 -6.58 15.25
N ALA A 160 -1.74 -6.72 15.58
CA ALA A 160 -0.66 -6.66 14.59
C ALA A 160 -0.75 -7.80 13.56
N VAL A 161 -1.09 -9.02 13.99
CA VAL A 161 -1.36 -10.15 13.07
C VAL A 161 -2.58 -9.86 12.18
N CYS A 162 -3.65 -9.32 12.76
CA CYS A 162 -4.82 -8.91 12.00
C CYS A 162 -4.48 -7.81 10.97
N ALA A 163 -3.65 -6.84 11.36
CA ALA A 163 -3.16 -5.79 10.47
C ALA A 163 -2.41 -6.39 9.28
N SER A 164 -1.49 -7.33 9.52
CA SER A 164 -0.68 -7.96 8.47
C SER A 164 -1.53 -8.80 7.50
N ILE A 165 -2.50 -9.57 8.02
CA ILE A 165 -3.44 -10.36 7.22
C ILE A 165 -4.33 -9.42 6.39
N THR A 166 -4.86 -8.36 6.99
CA THR A 166 -5.73 -7.40 6.29
C THR A 166 -4.98 -6.72 5.15
N LEU A 167 -3.70 -6.39 5.37
CA LEU A 167 -2.83 -5.81 4.35
C LEU A 167 -2.52 -6.81 3.22
N LEU A 168 -2.33 -8.10 3.54
CA LEU A 168 -2.22 -9.16 2.52
C LEU A 168 -3.51 -9.31 1.71
N LEU A 169 -4.66 -9.30 2.38
CA LEU A 169 -5.96 -9.35 1.70
C LEU A 169 -6.18 -8.13 0.81
N ALA A 170 -5.66 -6.95 1.17
CA ALA A 170 -5.69 -5.76 0.32
C ALA A 170 -4.82 -5.90 -0.95
N THR A 171 -3.80 -6.76 -0.95
CA THR A 171 -2.98 -6.99 -2.16
C THR A 171 -3.70 -7.78 -3.24
N MET A 172 -4.59 -8.70 -2.88
CA MET A 172 -5.35 -9.52 -3.84
C MET A 172 -6.16 -8.68 -4.84
N PRO A 173 -7.00 -7.72 -4.42
CA PRO A 173 -7.71 -6.85 -5.35
C PRO A 173 -6.75 -5.96 -6.14
N LEU A 174 -5.63 -5.50 -5.56
CA LEU A 174 -4.60 -4.71 -6.27
C LEU A 174 -3.92 -5.52 -7.39
N CYS A 175 -3.66 -6.81 -7.17
CA CYS A 175 -3.13 -7.72 -8.18
C CYS A 175 -4.15 -8.01 -9.28
N CYS A 176 -5.43 -8.18 -8.95
CA CYS A 176 -6.47 -8.42 -9.94
C CYS A 176 -6.73 -7.20 -10.87
N PHE A 177 -6.41 -5.97 -10.44
CA PHE A 177 -6.41 -4.79 -11.34
C PHE A 177 -5.43 -4.93 -12.51
N ARG A 178 -4.35 -5.71 -12.33
CA ARG A 178 -3.33 -5.95 -13.36
C ARG A 178 -3.93 -6.73 -14.54
N ASP A 179 -4.60 -7.83 -14.24
CA ASP A 179 -5.03 -8.78 -15.27
C ASP A 179 -6.24 -8.25 -16.07
N ALA A 180 -7.12 -7.46 -15.42
CA ALA A 180 -8.21 -6.76 -16.10
C ALA A 180 -7.70 -5.70 -17.11
N GLY A 181 -6.49 -5.15 -16.92
CA GLY A 181 -5.88 -4.18 -17.82
C GLY A 181 -5.24 -4.79 -19.07
N CYS A 182 -4.69 -6.00 -18.97
CA CYS A 182 -4.08 -6.70 -20.11
C CYS A 182 -5.11 -7.20 -21.12
N CYS A 183 -6.32 -7.57 -20.68
CA CYS A 183 -7.39 -8.02 -21.58
C CYS A 183 -7.99 -6.91 -22.46
N SER A 184 -7.86 -5.63 -22.11
CA SER A 184 -8.39 -4.54 -22.96
C SER A 184 -7.50 -4.20 -24.16
N ARG A 185 -6.19 -4.47 -24.11
CA ARG A 185 -5.31 -4.22 -25.28
C ARG A 185 -5.49 -5.24 -26.41
N ILE A 186 -5.94 -6.45 -26.10
CA ILE A 186 -6.12 -7.51 -27.11
C ILE A 186 -7.42 -7.27 -27.92
N LYS A 187 -8.45 -6.64 -27.34
CA LYS A 187 -9.69 -6.34 -28.07
C LYS A 187 -9.61 -5.15 -29.02
N GLN A 188 -8.79 -4.13 -28.72
CA GLN A 188 -8.64 -3.00 -29.66
C GLN A 188 -7.89 -3.41 -30.93
N LYS A 189 -6.84 -4.22 -30.81
CA LYS A 189 -6.06 -4.67 -31.97
C LYS A 189 -6.83 -5.61 -32.92
N HIS A 190 -7.97 -6.16 -32.50
CA HIS A 190 -8.77 -7.06 -33.34
C HIS A 190 -9.99 -6.41 -33.98
N THR A 191 -10.29 -5.16 -33.62
CA THR A 191 -11.44 -4.42 -34.16
C THR A 191 -11.02 -3.41 -35.23
N ASP A 192 -9.80 -2.87 -35.15
CA ASP A 192 -9.28 -1.94 -36.18
C ASP A 192 -8.91 -2.64 -37.50
N ASP A 193 -8.64 -3.96 -37.50
CA ASP A 193 -8.37 -4.73 -38.73
C ASP A 193 -9.65 -5.22 -39.45
N LYS A 194 -10.85 -4.98 -38.90
CA LYS A 194 -12.11 -5.46 -39.51
C LYS A 194 -12.98 -4.40 -40.17
N ASP A 195 -12.60 -3.13 -40.04
CA ASP A 195 -13.36 -2.02 -40.64
C ASP A 195 -12.73 -1.48 -41.95
N GLU A 196 -11.52 -1.91 -42.35
CA GLU A 196 -10.95 -1.55 -43.67
C GLU A 196 -11.38 -2.49 -44.82
N GLU A 197 -11.89 -3.70 -44.55
CA GLU A 197 -12.24 -4.67 -45.62
C GLU A 197 -13.72 -4.62 -46.07
N LYS A 198 -14.49 -3.58 -45.70
CA LYS A 198 -15.90 -3.45 -46.12
C LYS A 198 -16.26 -2.18 -46.89
N GLN A 199 -15.29 -1.33 -47.24
CA GLN A 199 -15.57 -0.10 -47.99
C GLN A 199 -15.11 -0.09 -49.45
N SER A 200 -14.64 -1.24 -49.99
CA SER A 200 -14.11 -1.32 -51.37
C SER A 200 -15.01 -2.01 -52.40
N HIS A 201 -16.24 -2.41 -52.05
CA HIS A 201 -17.06 -3.26 -52.94
C HIS A 201 -18.46 -2.75 -53.31
N ASP A 202 -18.76 -1.47 -53.13
CA ASP A 202 -20.03 -0.86 -53.58
C ASP A 202 -19.84 0.57 -54.10
N LYS A 203 -19.09 0.71 -55.19
CA LYS A 203 -19.15 1.90 -56.04
C LYS A 203 -18.64 1.57 -57.45
N LYS A 204 -19.47 0.86 -58.19
CA LYS A 204 -19.24 0.59 -59.60
C LYS A 204 -20.55 0.62 -60.37
N GLU A 205 -21.11 1.81 -60.52
CA GLU A 205 -21.87 2.18 -61.72
C GLU A 205 -22.14 3.68 -61.72
N GLU A 206 -22.20 4.23 -62.93
CA GLU A 206 -22.60 5.58 -63.33
C GLU A 206 -21.51 6.66 -63.39
N ASP A 207 -21.16 6.90 -64.66
CA ASP A 207 -21.05 8.19 -65.33
C ASP A 207 -19.68 8.63 -65.87
N GLU A 208 -19.61 8.35 -67.16
CA GLU A 208 -18.75 8.78 -68.23
C GLU A 208 -18.87 10.30 -68.49
N ILE A 209 -17.80 10.88 -69.08
CA ILE A 209 -17.76 12.08 -69.96
C ILE A 209 -17.05 13.35 -69.41
N LYS A 210 -15.93 13.64 -70.12
CA LYS A 210 -15.29 14.92 -70.52
C LYS A 210 -14.02 15.44 -69.81
N ASP A 211 -12.91 15.17 -70.50
CA ASP A 211 -11.83 16.08 -70.96
C ASP A 211 -11.94 17.57 -70.58
N GLU A 212 -10.89 18.19 -70.04
CA GLU A 212 -9.82 18.91 -70.79
C GLU A 212 -8.80 19.62 -69.85
N GLU A 213 -7.55 19.68 -70.33
CA GLU A 213 -6.49 20.70 -70.17
C GLU A 213 -5.71 21.04 -68.85
N GLU A 214 -4.38 20.90 -69.01
CA GLU A 214 -3.24 21.78 -68.64
C GLU A 214 -2.88 22.22 -67.19
N LYS A 215 -1.80 21.58 -66.69
CA LYS A 215 -0.44 22.16 -66.38
C LYS A 215 -0.26 23.20 -65.20
N PRO A 216 0.98 23.55 -64.76
CA PRO A 216 1.74 22.85 -63.71
C PRO A 216 2.38 23.75 -62.59
N VAL A 217 3.14 23.14 -61.66
CA VAL A 217 4.17 23.73 -60.73
C VAL A 217 3.63 24.57 -59.55
N THR A 218 4.05 24.35 -58.29
CA THR A 218 5.13 25.08 -57.54
C THR A 218 5.25 24.44 -56.15
N GLU A 219 6.36 23.80 -55.76
CA GLU A 219 7.57 24.30 -55.07
C GLU A 219 7.43 24.59 -53.55
N GLU A 220 8.30 23.91 -52.79
CA GLU A 220 8.92 24.17 -51.47
C GLU A 220 8.22 24.96 -50.34
N LYS A 221 8.27 24.38 -49.11
CA LYS A 221 9.14 24.92 -48.04
C LYS A 221 9.31 23.97 -46.84
N LYS A 222 10.58 23.71 -46.50
CA LYS A 222 11.07 23.30 -45.17
C LYS A 222 10.97 24.50 -44.22
N GLU A 223 10.61 24.27 -42.95
CA GLU A 223 11.20 25.01 -41.82
C GLU A 223 11.43 24.05 -40.63
N ASP A 224 12.73 23.83 -40.37
CA ASP A 224 13.32 23.45 -39.08
C ASP A 224 12.89 24.45 -38.00
N PHE A 225 12.60 24.01 -36.77
CA PHE A 225 12.93 24.82 -35.61
C PHE A 225 13.40 23.98 -34.41
N ARG A 226 14.46 24.52 -33.82
CA ARG A 226 15.50 23.96 -32.95
C ARG A 226 15.14 24.02 -31.45
N ASP A 227 15.84 23.18 -30.71
CA ASP A 227 16.12 23.16 -29.25
C ASP A 227 16.00 24.50 -28.50
N GLU A 228 15.56 24.43 -27.23
CA GLU A 228 16.43 24.73 -26.08
C GLU A 228 15.79 24.31 -24.74
N SER A 229 16.52 23.47 -24.00
CA SER A 229 16.43 23.38 -22.54
C SER A 229 17.32 24.49 -21.95
N PRO A 230 17.04 24.99 -20.75
CA PRO A 230 18.04 24.74 -19.72
C PRO A 230 17.49 24.50 -18.30
N GLU A 231 18.43 23.99 -17.53
CA GLU A 231 18.47 23.61 -16.12
C GLU A 231 18.00 24.71 -15.17
N ILE A 232 17.45 24.31 -14.02
CA ILE A 232 17.38 25.17 -12.82
C ILE A 232 17.97 24.41 -11.65
N GLU A 233 18.91 25.11 -11.02
CA GLU A 233 19.86 24.69 -10.00
C GLU A 233 19.23 24.40 -8.62
N LEU A 234 19.94 23.53 -7.92
CA LEU A 234 19.84 23.16 -6.52
C LEU A 234 20.40 24.30 -5.65
N SER A 235 19.68 24.74 -4.61
CA SER A 235 20.27 25.52 -3.51
C SER A 235 19.97 24.86 -2.17
N GLU A 236 21.05 24.53 -1.46
CA GLU A 236 21.07 24.11 -0.07
C GLU A 236 20.85 25.33 0.85
N ALA A 237 20.05 25.13 1.90
CA ALA A 237 20.02 25.94 3.11
C ALA A 237 19.60 25.06 4.29
#